data_AF-A0A8T3U3F2-F1
#
_entry.id   AF-A0A8T3U3F2-F1
#
_cell.length_a   1.000
_cell.length_b   1.000
_cell.length_c   1.000
_cell.angle_alpha   90.00
_cell.angle_beta   90.00
_cell.angle_gamma   90.00
#
_symmetry.space_group_name_H-M   'P 1'
#
loop_
_entity.id
_entity.type
_entity.pdbx_description
1 polymer ?
#
loop_
_entity_poly.entity_id
_entity_poly.type
_entity_poly.pdbx_seq_one_letter_code
_entity_poly.pdbx_strand_id
1 'polypeptide(L)'
;MIGKESVYNIGITNIVDKKQIIKLDKYEKIEIYLGEKGIYKVAKNKKYGLIDKEGKVLISEEQDEIGMSVEDFETEEQGKIFFDKYIPVKKAGKWGIYLIENGKSTRIVDPELAALRI
;
A
#
# COMPACT_ATOMS: atom_id res chain seq x y z
N MET A 1 18.42 -19.34 19.66
CA MET A 1 17.22 -19.88 18.99
C MET A 1 16.63 -18.76 18.16
N ILE A 2 16.68 -18.87 16.83
CA ILE A 2 16.01 -17.92 15.93
C ILE A 2 14.54 -18.33 15.94
N GLY A 3 13.66 -17.50 16.48
CA GLY A 3 12.23 -17.78 16.50
C GLY A 3 11.74 -17.99 15.07
N LYS A 4 11.11 -19.13 14.79
CA LYS A 4 10.32 -19.28 13.56
C LYS A 4 9.24 -18.20 13.60
N GLU A 5 9.27 -17.26 12.66
CA GLU A 5 8.12 -16.39 12.43
C GLU A 5 6.92 -17.28 12.14
N SER A 6 5.86 -17.14 12.93
CA SER A 6 4.59 -17.78 12.65
C SER A 6 4.06 -17.18 11.35
N VAL A 7 4.02 -17.97 10.28
CA VAL A 7 3.37 -17.58 9.04
C VAL A 7 1.86 -17.65 9.29
N TYR A 8 1.23 -16.49 9.44
CA TYR A 8 -0.22 -16.40 9.52
C TYR A 8 -0.78 -16.39 8.09
N ASN A 9 -1.69 -17.32 7.82
CA ASN A 9 -2.46 -17.32 6.59
C ASN A 9 -3.57 -16.27 6.71
N ILE A 10 -3.41 -15.12 6.04
CA ILE A 10 -4.33 -13.97 6.13
C ILE A 10 -5.10 -13.82 4.82
N GLY A 11 -6.40 -13.55 4.91
CA GLY A 11 -7.29 -13.37 3.77
C GLY A 11 -8.45 -12.43 4.09
N ILE A 12 -9.23 -12.07 3.06
CA ILE A 12 -10.44 -11.24 3.20
C ILE A 12 -11.62 -12.08 2.72
N THR A 13 -12.66 -12.17 3.54
CA THR A 13 -13.90 -12.91 3.25
C THR A 13 -15.09 -11.96 3.35
N ASN A 14 -16.03 -12.10 2.41
CA ASN A 14 -17.34 -11.50 2.56
C ASN A 14 -18.15 -12.32 3.56
N ILE A 15 -18.56 -11.69 4.67
CA ILE A 15 -19.28 -12.37 5.76
C ILE A 15 -20.72 -12.75 5.40
N VAL A 16 -21.31 -12.10 4.39
CA VAL A 16 -22.69 -12.31 3.97
C VAL A 16 -22.80 -13.61 3.17
N ASP A 17 -21.97 -13.78 2.14
CA ASP A 17 -21.99 -14.94 1.25
C ASP A 17 -20.90 -15.98 1.57
N LYS A 18 -20.02 -15.71 2.55
CA LYS A 18 -18.88 -16.53 2.97
C LYS A 18 -17.83 -16.74 1.86
N LYS A 19 -17.87 -15.97 0.78
CA LYS A 19 -16.92 -16.05 -0.32
C LYS A 19 -15.60 -15.41 0.07
N GLN A 20 -14.50 -16.14 -0.16
CA GLN A 20 -13.16 -15.56 -0.07
C GLN A 20 -12.95 -14.55 -1.20
N ILE A 21 -12.74 -13.29 -0.84
CA ILE A 21 -12.33 -12.22 -1.74
C ILE A 21 -10.82 -12.37 -2.00
N ILE A 22 -10.06 -12.62 -0.95
CA ILE A 22 -8.61 -12.86 -1.01
C ILE A 22 -8.32 -14.19 -0.32
N LYS A 23 -7.63 -15.07 -1.06
CA LYS A 23 -7.22 -16.39 -0.57
C LYS A 23 -6.20 -16.27 0.56
N LEU A 24 -6.25 -17.24 1.47
CA LEU A 24 -5.51 -17.30 2.74
C LEU A 24 -3.97 -17.43 2.62
N ASP A 25 -3.42 -17.44 1.42
CA ASP A 25 -2.00 -17.63 1.11
C ASP A 25 -1.49 -16.61 0.07
N LYS A 26 -2.36 -15.71 -0.40
CA LYS A 26 -1.99 -14.76 -1.46
C LYS A 26 -0.93 -13.77 -0.98
N TYR A 27 -1.03 -13.38 0.29
CA TYR A 27 -0.19 -12.38 0.95
C TYR A 27 0.29 -12.89 2.30
N GLU A 28 1.50 -12.49 2.66
CA GLU A 28 2.11 -12.75 3.98
C GLU A 28 1.50 -11.83 5.05
N LYS A 29 1.05 -10.64 4.64
CA LYS A 29 0.44 -9.64 5.52
C LYS A 29 -0.62 -8.82 4.78
N ILE A 30 -1.70 -8.47 5.47
CA ILE A 30 -2.73 -7.53 5.02
C ILE A 30 -3.01 -6.57 6.17
N GLU A 31 -2.91 -5.26 5.92
CA GLU A 31 -3.13 -4.20 6.90
C GLU A 31 -4.12 -3.16 6.34
N ILE A 32 -4.91 -2.55 7.23
CA ILE A 32 -5.74 -1.40 6.85
C ILE A 32 -4.81 -0.24 6.50
N TYR A 33 -4.99 0.32 5.30
CA TYR A 33 -4.22 1.50 4.87
C TYR A 33 -5.10 2.76 4.89
N LEU A 34 -6.22 2.74 4.15
CA LEU A 34 -7.26 3.79 4.20
C LEU A 34 -8.61 3.11 4.42
N GLY A 35 -8.99 2.95 5.69
CA GLY A 35 -10.18 2.19 6.10
C GLY A 35 -11.49 2.71 5.49
N GLU A 36 -11.70 4.03 5.52
CA GLU A 36 -12.88 4.69 4.93
C GLU A 36 -13.03 4.44 3.43
N LYS A 37 -11.91 4.18 2.73
CA LYS A 37 -11.89 3.88 1.29
C LYS A 37 -11.85 2.38 0.98
N GLY A 38 -11.80 1.54 2.02
CA GLY A 38 -11.62 0.09 1.86
C GLY A 38 -10.33 -0.27 1.16
N ILE A 39 -9.23 0.44 1.45
CA ILE A 39 -7.92 0.19 0.86
C ILE A 39 -7.02 -0.51 1.88
N TYR A 40 -6.39 -1.59 1.44
CA TYR A 40 -5.52 -2.42 2.26
C TYR A 40 -4.11 -2.43 1.70
N LYS A 41 -3.11 -2.33 2.59
CA LYS A 41 -1.71 -2.57 2.28
C LYS A 41 -1.43 -4.05 2.40
N VAL A 42 -0.82 -4.62 1.37
CA VAL A 42 -0.48 -6.04 1.30
C VAL A 42 1.02 -6.22 1.20
N ALA A 43 1.54 -7.30 1.79
CA ALA A 43 2.94 -7.67 1.72
C ALA A 43 3.12 -9.07 1.13
N LYS A 44 4.12 -9.21 0.25
CA LYS A 44 4.56 -10.48 -0.32
C LYS A 44 6.04 -10.39 -0.68
N ASN A 45 6.86 -11.38 -0.30
CA ASN A 45 8.29 -11.41 -0.62
C ASN A 45 9.02 -10.11 -0.22
N LYS A 46 8.68 -9.51 0.93
CA LYS A 46 9.22 -8.22 1.41
C LYS A 46 8.91 -7.01 0.49
N LYS A 47 7.95 -7.14 -0.40
CA LYS A 47 7.43 -6.06 -1.24
C LYS A 47 6.00 -5.73 -0.86
N TYR A 48 5.62 -4.49 -1.11
CA TYR A 48 4.33 -3.93 -0.71
C TYR A 48 3.51 -3.49 -1.91
N GLY A 49 2.20 -3.66 -1.80
CA GLY A 49 1.20 -3.16 -2.75
C GLY A 49 -0.03 -2.63 -2.03
N LEU A 50 -0.94 -2.05 -2.81
CA LEU A 50 -2.27 -1.63 -2.35
C LEU A 50 -3.35 -2.33 -3.15
N ILE A 51 -4.38 -2.77 -2.46
CA ILE A 51 -5.59 -3.36 -3.04
C ILE A 51 -6.83 -2.69 -2.48
N ASP A 52 -7.95 -2.78 -3.18
CA ASP A 52 -9.25 -2.42 -2.63
C ASP A 52 -9.93 -3.61 -1.90
N LYS A 53 -11.10 -3.34 -1.33
CA LYS A 53 -11.94 -4.31 -0.59
C LYS A 53 -12.44 -5.48 -1.44
N GLU A 54 -12.39 -5.36 -2.77
CA GLU A 54 -12.76 -6.43 -3.70
C GLU A 54 -11.51 -7.23 -4.15
N GLY A 55 -10.33 -6.88 -3.63
CA GLY A 55 -9.06 -7.54 -3.95
C GLY A 55 -8.44 -7.07 -5.27
N LYS A 56 -8.97 -6.00 -5.88
CA LYS A 56 -8.40 -5.39 -7.09
C LYS A 56 -7.10 -4.69 -6.73
N VAL A 57 -6.07 -4.90 -7.53
CA VAL A 57 -4.77 -4.25 -7.36
C VAL A 57 -4.86 -2.79 -7.78
N LEU A 58 -4.56 -1.90 -6.82
CA LEU A 58 -4.37 -0.46 -7.04
C LEU A 58 -2.89 -0.15 -7.26
N ILE A 59 -1.99 -0.73 -6.47
CA ILE A 59 -0.53 -0.61 -6.63
C ILE A 59 0.05 -2.02 -6.52
N SER A 60 0.84 -2.46 -7.51
CA SER A 60 1.44 -3.79 -7.51
C SER A 60 2.45 -3.98 -6.38
N GLU A 61 2.61 -5.23 -5.93
CA GLU A 61 3.50 -5.65 -4.85
C GLU A 61 4.98 -5.66 -5.27
N GLU A 62 5.45 -4.52 -5.77
CA GLU A 62 6.84 -4.29 -6.23
C GLU A 62 7.54 -3.19 -5.43
N GLN A 63 6.80 -2.49 -4.56
CA GLN A 63 7.32 -1.35 -3.82
C GLN A 63 8.13 -1.83 -2.63
N ASP A 64 9.26 -1.18 -2.38
CA ASP A 64 10.04 -1.35 -1.15
C ASP A 64 9.29 -0.75 0.04
N GLU A 65 8.52 0.32 -0.18
CA GLU A 65 7.78 1.03 0.85
C GLU A 65 6.53 1.69 0.27
N ILE A 66 5.48 1.81 1.09
CA ILE A 66 4.24 2.52 0.76
C ILE A 66 3.82 3.35 1.97
N GLY A 67 3.55 4.63 1.74
CA GLY A 67 3.33 5.65 2.77
C GLY A 67 4.64 6.31 3.22
N MET A 68 4.49 7.43 3.93
CA MET A 68 5.55 8.14 4.65
C MET A 68 5.06 8.38 6.08
N SER A 69 5.98 8.61 7.01
CA SER A 69 5.61 9.02 8.37
C SER A 69 5.08 10.46 8.33
N VAL A 70 4.12 10.78 9.20
CA VAL A 70 3.67 12.17 9.40
C VAL A 70 4.83 13.03 9.92
N GLU A 71 5.79 12.41 10.59
CA GLU A 71 7.03 13.04 11.08
C GLU A 71 7.99 13.46 9.95
N ASP A 72 7.76 12.99 8.71
CA ASP A 72 8.54 13.42 7.54
C ASP A 72 8.08 14.80 7.00
N PHE A 73 7.05 15.41 7.60
CA PHE A 73 6.47 16.69 7.17
C PHE A 73 6.70 17.79 8.22
N GLU A 74 6.92 19.03 7.76
CA GLU A 74 7.16 20.18 8.65
C GLU A 74 5.95 20.51 9.53
N THR A 75 4.73 20.21 9.07
CA THR A 75 3.51 20.36 9.87
C THR A 75 2.53 19.21 9.69
N GLU A 76 1.78 18.90 10.75
CA GLU A 76 0.75 17.86 10.77
C GLU A 76 -0.38 18.15 9.75
N GLU A 77 -0.67 19.44 9.50
CA GLU A 77 -1.68 19.89 8.54
C GLU A 77 -1.22 19.65 7.08
N GLN A 78 0.06 19.90 6.78
CA GLN A 78 0.66 19.52 5.50
C GLN A 78 0.64 18.01 5.29
N GLY A 79 0.97 17.23 6.32
CA GLY A 79 0.84 15.77 6.27
C GLY A 79 -0.60 15.36 5.92
N LYS A 80 -1.58 15.81 6.70
CA LYS A 80 -2.99 15.42 6.56
C LYS A 80 -3.60 15.73 5.17
N ILE A 81 -3.20 16.82 4.52
CA ILE A 81 -3.73 17.19 3.19
C ILE A 81 -3.25 16.24 2.08
N PHE A 82 -2.04 15.69 2.20
CA PHE A 82 -1.49 14.78 1.19
C PHE A 82 -2.06 13.36 1.27
N PHE A 83 -2.34 12.86 2.48
CA PHE A 83 -2.54 11.43 2.71
C PHE A 83 -3.88 10.84 2.29
N ASP A 84 -4.88 11.63 1.91
CA ASP A 84 -6.15 11.06 1.49
C ASP A 84 -6.08 10.45 0.08
N LYS A 85 -5.25 11.01 -0.82
CA LYS A 85 -5.26 10.65 -2.24
C LYS A 85 -3.89 10.45 -2.85
N TYR A 86 -2.87 11.17 -2.39
CA TYR A 86 -1.52 11.03 -2.88
C TYR A 86 -0.77 10.03 -2.01
N ILE A 87 -0.39 8.92 -2.62
CA ILE A 87 0.25 7.80 -1.97
C ILE A 87 1.73 7.79 -2.37
N PRO A 88 2.63 8.15 -1.43
CA PRO A 88 4.07 7.96 -1.63
C PRO A 88 4.39 6.48 -1.73
N VAL A 89 5.22 6.12 -2.71
CA VAL A 89 5.76 4.77 -2.85
C VAL A 89 7.26 4.83 -3.10
N LYS A 90 7.99 3.87 -2.57
CA LYS A 90 9.43 3.74 -2.78
C LYS A 90 9.72 2.51 -3.61
N LYS A 91 10.52 2.66 -4.66
CA LYS A 91 11.02 1.54 -5.48
C LYS A 91 12.48 1.77 -5.82
N ALA A 92 13.30 0.75 -5.59
CA ALA A 92 14.75 0.81 -5.78
C ALA A 92 15.39 2.02 -5.07
N GLY A 93 14.94 2.32 -3.86
CA GLY A 93 15.48 3.41 -3.03
C GLY A 93 15.00 4.82 -3.37
N LYS A 94 14.14 4.99 -4.37
CA LYS A 94 13.65 6.31 -4.82
C LYS A 94 12.13 6.44 -4.67
N TRP A 95 11.66 7.66 -4.45
CA TRP A 95 10.25 7.97 -4.17
C TRP A 95 9.48 8.40 -5.41
N GLY A 96 8.26 7.87 -5.56
CA GLY A 96 7.27 8.28 -6.53
C GLY A 96 5.91 8.49 -5.86
N ILE A 97 4.94 8.96 -6.64
CA ILE A 97 3.61 9.31 -6.14
C ILE A 97 2.54 8.67 -7.02
N TYR A 98 1.62 7.97 -6.38
CA TYR A 98 0.37 7.53 -6.97
C TYR A 98 -0.78 8.41 -6.49
N LEU A 99 -1.66 8.81 -7.41
CA LEU A 99 -2.97 9.36 -7.08
C LEU A 99 -3.98 8.22 -7.03
N ILE A 100 -4.73 8.08 -5.93
CA ILE A 100 -5.87 7.17 -5.83
C ILE A 100 -7.17 7.97 -5.75
N GLU A 101 -7.98 7.87 -6.80
CA GLU A 101 -9.30 8.49 -6.88
C GLU A 101 -10.29 7.54 -7.55
N ASN A 102 -11.53 7.53 -7.07
CA ASN A 102 -12.63 6.75 -7.66
C ASN A 102 -12.27 5.25 -7.87
N GLY A 103 -11.55 4.65 -6.91
CA GLY A 103 -11.12 3.25 -6.97
C GLY A 103 -10.11 2.93 -8.09
N LYS A 104 -9.43 3.96 -8.61
CA LYS A 104 -8.38 3.84 -9.62
C LYS A 104 -7.10 4.49 -9.11
N SER A 105 -5.98 3.93 -9.54
CA SER A 105 -4.66 4.47 -9.29
C SER A 105 -4.09 5.05 -10.57
N THR A 106 -3.45 6.21 -10.45
CA THR A 106 -2.70 6.87 -11.53
C THR A 106 -1.31 7.18 -11.00
N ARG A 107 -0.27 6.74 -11.71
CA ARG A 107 1.11 7.12 -11.37
C ARG A 107 1.34 8.56 -11.81
N ILE A 108 1.60 9.47 -10.87
CA ILE A 108 1.81 10.89 -11.13
C ILE A 108 3.30 11.20 -11.22
N VAL A 109 4.10 10.61 -10.32
CA VAL A 109 5.55 10.73 -10.32
C VAL A 109 6.14 9.33 -10.29
N ASP A 110 7.05 9.03 -11.21
CA ASP A 110 7.73 7.75 -11.23
C ASP A 110 8.85 7.74 -10.17
N PRO A 111 8.94 6.70 -9.32
CA PRO A 111 10.07 6.56 -8.40
C PRO A 111 11.42 6.54 -9.13
N GLU A 112 11.52 6.31 -10.44
CA GLU A 112 12.80 6.23 -11.14
C GLU A 112 13.46 7.61 -11.43
N LEU A 113 12.74 8.73 -11.31
CA LEU A 113 13.22 10.08 -11.65
C LEU A 113 13.91 10.78 -10.47
N ALA A 114 15.13 10.34 -10.14
CA ALA A 114 16.11 11.17 -9.46
C ALA A 114 17.11 11.72 -10.49
N ALA A 115 16.69 12.75 -11.23
CA ALA A 115 17.59 13.60 -12.00
C ALA A 115 16.96 14.96 -12.31
N LEU A 116 16.41 15.66 -11.31
CA LEU A 116 16.35 17.12 -11.42
C LEU A 116 17.73 17.64 -11.02
N ARG A 117 18.61 17.79 -12.03
CA ARG A 117 19.75 18.69 -11.90
C ARG A 117 19.19 20.10 -11.88
N ILE A 118 19.30 20.77 -10.73
CA ILE A 118 19.30 22.23 -10.62
C ILE A 118 20.73 22.64 -10.30
#